data_AF-A0A2D6X1J3-F1
#
_entry.id   AF-A0A2D6X1J3-F1
#
_cell.length_a   1.000
_cell.length_b   1.000
_cell.length_c   1.000
_cell.angle_alpha   90.00
_cell.angle_beta   90.00
_cell.angle_gamma   90.00
#
_symmetry.space_group_name_H-M   'P 1'
#
loop_
_entity.id
_entity.type
_entity.pdbx_description
1 polymer ?
#
loop_
_entity_poly.entity_id
_entity_poly.type
_entity_poly.pdbx_seq_one_letter_code
_entity_poly.pdbx_strand_id
1 'polypeptide(L)'
;MAKYFITVTPDVETIVYAALRTYFFEEVKFATLFEHFGNLTISGTHPFARLMEQEQGTQIETAQYFPSVTGAVETDTLNTALASLSNRVEEVAITASEIADIKAKRNTHYLVTDEDLLALEELIAASSSGSILATDGMETSRRSNFVFEIWSQNPEVRGRIFDLMALFLTGSAQFEKLHEAEGIMIQEGSVNGQKSGIYNYDFGQALHGAVLRCDIDYSSRQYVLDTSVAVGGTITHSIVDITT
;
A
#
# COMPACT_ATOMS: atom_id res chain seq x y z
N MET A 1 15.68 3.84 -31.58
CA MET A 1 15.35 2.59 -30.87
C MET A 1 14.63 2.98 -29.61
N ALA A 2 13.46 2.40 -29.34
CA ALA A 2 12.64 2.76 -28.19
C ALA A 2 12.80 1.72 -27.08
N LYS A 3 12.97 2.21 -25.85
CA LYS A 3 12.94 1.42 -24.62
C LYS A 3 11.77 1.91 -23.78
N TYR A 4 10.98 0.98 -23.27
CA TYR A 4 9.82 1.29 -22.43
C TYR A 4 10.07 0.77 -21.02
N PHE A 5 9.74 1.58 -20.02
CA PHE A 5 9.96 1.26 -18.62
C PHE A 5 8.63 1.06 -17.92
N ILE A 6 8.51 -0.05 -17.20
CA ILE A 6 7.35 -0.32 -16.34
C ILE A 6 7.88 -0.50 -14.93
N THR A 7 7.50 0.40 -14.03
CA THR A 7 7.84 0.26 -12.62
C THR A 7 6.63 -0.25 -11.88
N VAL A 8 6.77 -1.38 -11.22
CA VAL A 8 5.77 -1.95 -10.31
C VAL A 8 6.20 -1.62 -8.90
N THR A 9 5.44 -0.79 -8.22
CA THR A 9 5.64 -0.52 -6.81
C THR A 9 4.28 -0.29 -6.16
N PRO A 10 3.86 -1.14 -5.21
CA PRO A 10 2.60 -0.94 -4.53
C PRO A 10 2.65 0.35 -3.72
N ASP A 11 1.62 1.18 -3.84
CA ASP A 11 1.32 2.25 -2.89
C ASP A 11 0.77 1.60 -1.62
N VAL A 12 1.69 1.14 -0.79
CA VAL A 12 1.41 0.41 0.44
C VAL A 12 0.49 1.19 1.37
N GLU A 13 0.56 2.52 1.40
CA GLU A 13 -0.33 3.32 2.24
C GLU A 13 -1.77 3.23 1.77
N THR A 14 -2.00 3.52 0.49
CA THR A 14 -3.34 3.49 -0.11
C THR A 14 -3.97 2.11 0.02
N ILE A 15 -3.18 1.05 -0.23
CA ILE A 15 -3.65 -0.33 -0.16
C ILE A 15 -4.00 -0.72 1.28
N VAL A 16 -3.13 -0.42 2.26
CA VAL A 16 -3.39 -0.70 3.67
C VAL A 16 -4.62 0.06 4.18
N TYR A 17 -4.83 1.31 3.78
CA TYR A 17 -6.04 2.06 4.15
C TYR A 17 -7.30 1.46 3.53
N ALA A 18 -7.24 1.00 2.28
CA ALA A 18 -8.38 0.32 1.67
C ALA A 18 -8.73 -0.95 2.45
N ALA A 19 -7.73 -1.79 2.75
CA ALA A 19 -7.92 -3.03 3.51
C ALA A 19 -8.47 -2.77 4.93
N LEU A 20 -7.95 -1.76 5.63
CA LEU A 20 -8.44 -1.34 6.93
C LEU A 20 -9.90 -0.85 6.87
N ARG A 21 -10.27 -0.05 5.85
CA ARG A 21 -11.65 0.41 5.69
C ARG A 21 -12.61 -0.76 5.46
N THR A 22 -12.26 -1.70 4.59
CA THR A 22 -13.05 -2.91 4.38
C THR A 22 -13.20 -3.68 5.70
N TYR A 23 -12.11 -3.90 6.43
CA TYR A 23 -12.14 -4.58 7.72
C TYR A 23 -13.04 -3.88 8.74
N PHE A 24 -12.85 -2.58 8.96
CA PHE A 24 -13.59 -1.83 9.97
C PHE A 24 -15.07 -1.63 9.60
N PHE A 25 -15.38 -1.38 8.33
CA PHE A 25 -16.72 -0.96 7.91
C PHE A 25 -17.59 -2.13 7.48
N GLU A 26 -17.02 -3.16 6.85
CA GLU A 26 -17.80 -4.26 6.28
C GLU A 26 -17.80 -5.49 7.17
N GLU A 27 -16.67 -5.84 7.78
CA GLU A 27 -16.53 -7.04 8.61
C GLU A 27 -16.88 -6.78 10.07
N VAL A 28 -16.13 -5.87 10.71
CA VAL A 28 -16.35 -5.51 12.12
C VAL A 28 -17.62 -4.68 12.28
N LYS A 29 -17.99 -3.92 11.23
CA LYS A 29 -19.14 -3.01 11.22
C LYS A 29 -19.09 -2.04 12.41
N PHE A 30 -17.97 -1.34 12.52
CA PHE A 30 -17.66 -0.46 13.65
C PHE A 30 -18.80 0.50 14.01
N ALA A 31 -19.44 1.12 13.01
CA ALA A 31 -20.55 2.05 13.23
C ALA A 31 -21.77 1.41 13.92
N THR A 32 -21.99 0.10 13.75
CA THR A 32 -23.06 -0.65 14.44
C THR A 32 -22.68 -0.97 15.88
N LEU A 33 -21.40 -1.18 16.17
CA LEU A 33 -20.92 -1.43 17.53
C LEU A 33 -20.83 -0.15 18.37
N PHE A 34 -20.61 1.00 17.73
CA PHE A 34 -20.35 2.29 18.36
C PHE A 34 -21.26 3.39 17.80
N GLU A 35 -22.57 3.17 17.79
CA GLU A 35 -23.58 4.04 17.14
C GLU A 35 -23.50 5.53 17.55
N HIS A 36 -23.10 5.81 18.80
CA HIS A 36 -23.01 7.17 19.33
C HIS A 36 -21.71 7.93 18.97
N PHE A 37 -20.74 7.25 18.37
CA PHE A 37 -19.42 7.81 18.08
C PHE A 37 -19.17 8.05 16.58
N GLY A 38 -20.21 7.87 15.75
CA GLY A 38 -20.16 8.15 14.32
C GLY A 38 -19.26 7.18 13.54
N ASN A 39 -18.90 7.59 12.33
CA ASN A 39 -18.05 6.81 11.45
C ASN A 39 -16.58 7.07 11.75
N LEU A 40 -15.83 6.00 11.96
CA LEU A 40 -14.37 6.04 12.03
C LEU A 40 -13.80 6.58 10.71
N THR A 41 -12.90 7.55 10.79
CA THR A 41 -12.13 8.02 9.63
C THR A 41 -10.80 7.25 9.54
N ILE A 42 -10.44 6.76 8.35
CA ILE A 42 -9.14 6.12 8.09
C ILE A 42 -8.49 6.82 6.90
N SER A 43 -7.30 7.41 7.06
CA SER A 43 -6.61 8.13 5.98
C SER A 43 -5.10 8.29 6.20
N GLY A 44 -4.35 8.70 5.17
CA GLY A 44 -2.95 9.12 5.32
C GLY A 44 -2.79 10.59 5.74
N THR A 45 -3.88 11.37 5.82
CA THR A 45 -3.83 12.77 6.26
C THR A 45 -4.16 12.88 7.73
N HIS A 46 -3.24 13.42 8.53
CA HIS A 46 -3.45 13.58 9.95
C HIS A 46 -4.68 14.47 10.25
N PRO A 47 -5.59 14.09 11.16
CA PRO A 47 -6.82 14.87 11.45
C PRO A 47 -6.50 16.29 11.89
N PHE A 48 -5.40 16.51 12.62
CA PHE A 48 -4.99 17.84 13.08
C PHE A 48 -4.61 18.78 11.94
N ALA A 49 -4.09 18.27 10.81
CA ALA A 49 -3.81 19.12 9.66
C ALA A 49 -5.11 19.76 9.13
N ARG A 50 -6.21 18.97 9.09
CA ARG A 50 -7.54 19.46 8.70
C ARG A 50 -8.12 20.44 9.71
N LEU A 51 -7.87 20.24 11.01
CA LEU A 51 -8.31 21.18 12.05
C LEU A 51 -7.60 22.53 11.94
N MET A 52 -6.28 22.54 11.68
CA MET A 52 -5.53 23.78 11.47
C MET A 52 -6.02 24.57 10.25
N GLU A 53 -6.45 23.88 9.19
CA GLU A 53 -7.05 24.54 8.01
C GLU A 53 -8.39 25.22 8.36
N GLN A 54 -9.18 24.65 9.28
CA GLN A 54 -10.44 25.26 9.76
C GLN A 54 -10.22 26.45 10.71
N GLU A 55 -9.17 26.39 11.55
CA GLU A 55 -8.82 27.48 12.47
C GLU A 55 -8.57 28.82 11.76
N GLN A 56 -8.19 28.78 10.49
CA GLN A 56 -7.94 30.00 9.71
C GLN A 56 -9.22 30.73 9.23
N GLY A 57 -10.43 30.30 9.63
CA GLY A 57 -11.63 31.06 9.26
C GLY A 57 -12.98 30.64 9.84
N THR A 58 -13.12 29.63 10.70
CA THR A 58 -14.44 29.23 11.27
C THR A 58 -14.32 28.46 12.59
N GLN A 59 -15.43 28.27 13.32
CA GLN A 59 -15.46 27.38 14.49
C GLN A 59 -15.06 25.95 14.08
N ILE A 60 -14.13 25.35 14.81
CA ILE A 60 -13.61 24.02 14.53
C ILE A 60 -14.67 22.96 14.86
N GLU A 61 -15.20 22.27 13.86
CA GLU A 61 -16.10 21.15 14.05
C GLU A 61 -15.31 19.84 14.18
N THR A 62 -14.77 19.60 15.38
CA THR A 62 -13.91 18.44 15.66
C THR A 62 -14.62 17.09 15.54
N ALA A 63 -15.94 17.06 15.78
CA ALA A 63 -16.74 15.83 15.77
C ALA A 63 -16.75 15.12 14.40
N GLN A 64 -16.46 15.83 13.31
CA GLN A 64 -16.41 15.22 11.97
C GLN A 64 -15.11 14.45 11.70
N TYR A 65 -14.06 14.67 12.50
CA TYR A 65 -12.72 14.12 12.28
C TYR A 65 -12.32 13.04 13.29
N PHE A 66 -13.13 12.82 14.32
CA PHE A 66 -12.88 11.82 15.35
C PHE A 66 -14.10 10.89 15.53
N PRO A 67 -13.90 9.58 15.76
CA PRO A 67 -12.60 8.92 15.87
C PRO A 67 -11.87 8.80 14.52
N SER A 68 -10.53 8.75 14.57
CA SER A 68 -9.70 8.60 13.39
C SER A 68 -8.53 7.64 13.60
N VAL A 69 -8.13 7.00 12.51
CA VAL A 69 -6.88 6.27 12.32
C VAL A 69 -6.14 6.97 11.20
N THR A 70 -4.92 7.42 11.47
CA THR A 70 -4.00 7.93 10.46
C THR A 70 -2.83 6.99 10.36
N GLY A 71 -2.46 6.58 9.16
CA GLY A 71 -1.20 5.87 8.95
C GLY A 71 -0.16 6.75 8.26
N ALA A 72 1.10 6.38 8.38
CA ALA A 72 2.18 6.86 7.55
C ALA A 72 3.33 5.84 7.49
N VAL A 73 4.05 5.80 6.37
CA VAL A 73 5.37 5.16 6.29
C VAL A 73 6.40 6.10 6.93
N GLU A 74 7.01 5.69 8.04
CA GLU A 74 8.11 6.44 8.68
C GLU A 74 9.44 6.22 7.96
N THR A 75 9.70 4.99 7.51
CA THR A 75 10.93 4.62 6.80
C THR A 75 10.64 3.58 5.73
N ASP A 76 11.31 3.68 4.59
CA ASP A 76 11.34 2.66 3.54
C ASP A 76 12.80 2.30 3.23
N THR A 77 13.13 1.02 3.38
CA THR A 77 14.49 0.50 3.18
C THR A 77 14.47 -0.75 2.32
N LEU A 78 15.61 -1.07 1.71
CA LEU A 78 15.80 -2.40 1.11
C LEU A 78 15.75 -3.45 2.22
N ASN A 79 15.02 -4.54 1.98
CA ASN A 79 14.98 -5.64 2.91
C ASN A 79 16.26 -6.47 2.76
N THR A 80 17.30 -6.10 3.51
CA THR A 80 18.63 -6.74 3.44
C THR A 80 18.62 -8.21 3.84
N ALA A 81 17.65 -8.64 4.66
CA ALA A 81 17.46 -10.05 4.99
C ALA A 81 17.02 -10.88 3.75
N LEU A 82 16.32 -10.25 2.81
CA LEU A 82 15.89 -10.85 1.55
C LEU A 82 16.72 -10.40 0.33
N ALA A 83 17.69 -9.50 0.51
CA ALA A 83 18.47 -8.93 -0.58
C ALA A 83 19.24 -9.98 -1.41
N SER A 84 19.65 -11.09 -0.79
CA SER A 84 20.31 -12.21 -1.48
C SER A 84 19.35 -13.01 -2.38
N LEU A 85 18.04 -12.91 -2.15
CA LEU A 85 16.99 -13.58 -2.92
C LEU A 85 16.38 -12.67 -4.00
N SER A 86 16.50 -11.35 -3.84
CA SER A 86 15.69 -10.38 -4.59
C SER A 86 16.33 -9.84 -5.86
N ASN A 87 17.65 -9.85 -6.03
CA ASN A 87 18.29 -9.39 -7.28
C ASN A 87 18.16 -10.43 -8.41
N ARG A 88 16.92 -10.73 -8.79
CA ARG A 88 16.61 -11.67 -9.87
C ARG A 88 16.39 -10.89 -11.15
N VAL A 89 17.14 -11.26 -12.18
CA VAL A 89 16.79 -10.86 -13.54
C VAL A 89 15.73 -11.84 -14.02
N GLU A 90 14.52 -11.34 -14.22
CA GLU A 90 13.39 -12.16 -14.68
C GLU A 90 13.02 -11.76 -16.10
N GLU A 91 12.95 -12.74 -17.00
CA GLU A 91 12.31 -12.57 -18.29
C GLU A 91 10.80 -12.64 -18.10
N VAL A 92 10.11 -11.50 -18.25
CA VAL A 92 8.66 -11.39 -18.04
C VAL A 92 7.94 -11.22 -19.36
N ALA A 93 6.89 -12.02 -19.51
CA ALA A 93 5.95 -11.96 -20.62
C ALA A 93 4.88 -10.89 -20.35
N ILE A 94 4.86 -9.82 -21.14
CA ILE A 94 3.74 -8.86 -21.09
C ILE A 94 2.73 -9.25 -22.17
N THR A 95 1.51 -9.54 -21.74
CA THR A 95 0.38 -9.84 -22.63
C THR A 95 -0.71 -8.77 -22.52
N ALA A 96 -1.79 -8.93 -23.29
CA ALA A 96 -2.93 -8.02 -23.21
C ALA A 96 -3.61 -8.01 -21.82
N SER A 97 -3.56 -9.12 -21.06
CA SER A 97 -4.09 -9.13 -19.69
C SER A 97 -3.22 -8.31 -18.74
N GLU A 98 -1.89 -8.39 -18.85
CA GLU A 98 -0.99 -7.57 -18.05
C GLU A 98 -1.18 -6.08 -18.36
N ILE A 99 -1.38 -5.69 -19.62
CA ILE A 99 -1.71 -4.30 -19.96
C ILE A 99 -3.03 -3.86 -19.33
N ALA A 100 -4.05 -4.72 -19.34
CA ALA A 100 -5.33 -4.42 -18.70
C ALA A 100 -5.18 -4.26 -17.17
N ASP A 101 -4.35 -5.09 -16.53
CA ASP A 101 -4.03 -4.99 -15.11
C ASP A 101 -3.25 -3.69 -14.80
N ILE A 102 -2.24 -3.36 -15.61
CA ILE A 102 -1.50 -2.09 -15.52
C ILE A 102 -2.46 -0.90 -15.57
N LYS A 103 -3.43 -0.92 -16.49
CA LYS A 103 -4.47 0.11 -16.58
C LYS A 103 -5.36 0.17 -15.34
N ALA A 104 -5.83 -0.98 -14.87
CA ALA A 104 -6.73 -1.07 -13.73
C ALA A 104 -6.07 -0.63 -12.41
N LYS A 105 -4.78 -0.95 -12.23
CA LYS A 105 -4.03 -0.72 -10.99
C LYS A 105 -2.97 0.38 -11.11
N ARG A 106 -3.06 1.25 -12.11
CA ARG A 106 -2.06 2.33 -12.35
C ARG A 106 -1.85 3.24 -11.13
N ASN A 107 -2.91 3.53 -10.40
CA ASN A 107 -2.83 4.43 -9.25
C ASN A 107 -2.43 3.74 -7.95
N THR A 108 -2.23 2.42 -7.95
CA THR A 108 -1.92 1.65 -6.74
C THR A 108 -0.71 0.73 -6.88
N HIS A 109 -0.32 0.33 -8.08
CA HIS A 109 0.76 -0.65 -8.29
C HIS A 109 1.73 -0.28 -9.42
N TYR A 110 1.31 0.50 -10.42
CA TYR A 110 2.10 0.69 -11.64
C TYR A 110 2.40 2.16 -11.92
N LEU A 111 3.69 2.50 -11.99
CA LEU A 111 4.15 3.79 -12.48
C LEU A 111 4.58 3.62 -13.95
N VAL A 112 3.69 4.01 -14.85
CA VAL A 112 3.89 4.00 -16.31
C VAL A 112 3.30 5.26 -16.92
N THR A 113 3.99 5.84 -17.91
CA THR A 113 3.50 7.01 -18.65
C THR A 113 2.39 6.60 -19.62
N ASP A 114 1.52 7.55 -19.99
CA ASP A 114 0.48 7.28 -21.00
C ASP A 114 1.09 6.97 -22.36
N GLU A 115 2.22 7.62 -22.69
CA GLU A 115 2.96 7.38 -23.92
C GLU A 115 3.50 5.95 -23.99
N ASP A 116 4.18 5.50 -22.93
CA ASP A 116 4.71 4.13 -22.85
C ASP A 116 3.59 3.09 -22.89
N LEU A 117 2.49 3.35 -22.20
CA LEU A 117 1.35 2.44 -22.16
C LEU A 117 0.67 2.31 -23.53
N LEU A 118 0.45 3.42 -24.24
CA LEU A 118 -0.09 3.41 -25.60
C LEU A 118 0.84 2.68 -26.56
N ALA A 119 2.15 2.90 -26.46
CA ALA A 119 3.13 2.21 -27.28
C ALA A 119 3.14 0.69 -27.02
N LEU A 120 3.02 0.26 -25.76
CA LEU A 120 2.88 -1.16 -25.41
C LEU A 120 1.61 -1.77 -26.02
N GLU A 121 0.49 -1.05 -26.02
CA GLU A 121 -0.75 -1.50 -26.67
C GLU A 121 -0.60 -1.67 -28.18
N GLU A 122 0.04 -0.71 -28.85
CA GLU A 122 0.30 -0.77 -30.27
C GLU A 122 1.21 -1.94 -30.63
N LEU A 123 2.25 -2.19 -29.82
CA LEU A 123 3.16 -3.33 -30.01
C LEU A 123 2.43 -4.67 -29.88
N ILE A 124 1.57 -4.84 -28.87
CA ILE A 124 0.75 -6.04 -28.72
C ILE A 124 -0.23 -6.17 -29.89
N ALA A 125 -0.88 -5.09 -30.32
CA ALA A 125 -1.84 -5.12 -31.43
C ALA A 125 -1.19 -5.42 -32.79
N ALA A 126 0.02 -4.93 -33.02
CA ALA A 126 0.77 -5.14 -34.28
C ALA A 126 1.34 -6.56 -34.42
N SER A 127 1.47 -7.26 -33.30
CA SER A 127 2.09 -8.58 -33.24
C SER A 127 1.04 -9.68 -33.50
N SER A 128 1.31 -10.54 -34.48
CA SER A 128 0.36 -11.54 -34.95
C SER A 128 0.21 -12.68 -33.93
N SER A 129 -0.97 -12.82 -33.33
CA SER A 129 -1.43 -13.94 -32.47
C SER A 129 -0.71 -14.13 -31.12
N GLY A 130 -1.37 -13.70 -30.04
CA GLY A 130 -1.03 -14.14 -28.67
C GLY A 130 0.32 -13.64 -28.14
N SER A 131 0.81 -12.54 -28.71
CA SER A 131 2.19 -12.15 -28.61
C SER A 131 2.59 -11.73 -27.21
N ILE A 132 3.70 -12.32 -26.80
CA ILE A 132 4.38 -12.05 -25.55
C ILE A 132 5.47 -11.02 -25.86
N LEU A 133 5.44 -9.86 -25.20
CA LEU A 133 6.58 -8.96 -25.19
C LEU A 133 7.54 -9.45 -24.10
N ALA A 134 8.72 -9.94 -24.50
CA ALA A 134 9.77 -10.33 -23.58
C ALA A 134 10.40 -9.07 -22.97
N THR A 135 10.46 -9.00 -21.65
CA THR A 135 11.14 -7.91 -20.93
C THR A 135 12.13 -8.48 -19.95
N ASP A 136 13.25 -7.79 -19.76
CA ASP A 136 14.15 -8.05 -18.64
C ASP A 136 13.71 -7.20 -17.46
N GLY A 137 13.55 -7.83 -16.30
CA GLY A 137 13.14 -7.18 -15.07
C GLY A 137 14.09 -7.37 -13.93
N MET A 138 14.08 -6.46 -12.96
CA MET A 138 14.70 -6.64 -11.65
C MET A 138 13.63 -6.51 -10.57
N GLU A 139 13.54 -7.50 -9.69
CA GLU A 139 12.76 -7.41 -8.46
C GLU A 139 13.65 -6.88 -7.31
N THR A 140 13.05 -6.22 -6.34
CA THR A 140 13.70 -5.82 -5.10
C THR A 140 12.72 -5.98 -3.96
N SER A 141 13.13 -6.66 -2.89
CA SER A 141 12.32 -6.75 -1.68
C SER A 141 12.57 -5.53 -0.81
N ARG A 142 11.49 -4.90 -0.36
CA ARG A 142 11.49 -3.69 0.45
C ARG A 142 10.87 -3.98 1.81
N ARG A 143 11.31 -3.21 2.80
CA ARG A 143 10.74 -3.20 4.15
C ARG A 143 10.47 -1.76 4.56
N SER A 144 9.21 -1.48 4.86
CA SER A 144 8.76 -0.20 5.36
C SER A 144 8.29 -0.30 6.79
N ASN A 145 8.65 0.68 7.63
CA ASN A 145 8.08 0.83 8.96
C ASN A 145 6.85 1.72 8.86
N PHE A 146 5.71 1.17 9.25
CA PHE A 146 4.41 1.80 9.19
C PHE A 146 3.97 2.20 10.60
N VAL A 147 3.49 3.43 10.75
CA VAL A 147 3.02 3.96 12.02
C VAL A 147 1.58 4.42 11.88
N PHE A 148 0.75 3.97 12.79
CA PHE A 148 -0.65 4.33 12.88
C PHE A 148 -0.91 5.12 14.14
N GLU A 149 -1.51 6.29 13.99
CA GLU A 149 -2.00 7.10 15.09
C GLU A 149 -3.52 7.01 15.16
N ILE A 150 -4.03 6.84 16.38
CA ILE A 150 -5.45 6.67 16.66
C ILE A 150 -5.86 7.80 17.58
N TRP A 151 -6.86 8.57 17.16
CA TRP A 151 -7.34 9.72 17.91
C TRP A 151 -8.84 9.63 18.15
N SER A 152 -9.28 9.92 19.38
CA SER A 152 -10.69 10.02 19.72
C SER A 152 -10.92 10.98 20.89
N GLN A 153 -12.10 11.59 20.93
CA GLN A 153 -12.60 12.30 22.11
C GLN A 153 -12.96 11.35 23.27
N ASN A 154 -13.14 10.05 22.99
CA ASN A 154 -13.50 9.06 24.00
C ASN A 154 -12.35 8.04 24.20
N PRO A 155 -11.83 7.89 25.44
CA PRO A 155 -10.68 7.03 25.70
C PRO A 155 -10.97 5.54 25.51
N GLU A 156 -12.22 5.09 25.73
CA GLU A 156 -12.67 3.72 25.53
C GLU A 156 -12.76 3.39 24.05
N VAL A 157 -13.35 4.28 23.25
CA VAL A 157 -13.47 4.12 21.79
C VAL A 157 -12.09 4.04 21.15
N ARG A 158 -11.17 4.95 21.51
CA ARG A 158 -9.76 4.87 21.09
C ARG A 158 -9.13 3.52 21.48
N GLY A 159 -9.41 3.03 22.69
CA GLY A 159 -8.93 1.74 23.15
C GLY A 159 -9.45 0.56 22.31
N ARG A 160 -10.72 0.60 21.90
CA ARG A 160 -11.33 -0.42 21.04
C ARG A 160 -10.82 -0.39 19.62
N ILE A 161 -10.61 0.80 19.06
CA ILE A 161 -9.99 0.95 17.72
C ILE A 161 -8.57 0.39 17.76
N PHE A 162 -7.79 0.69 18.81
CA PHE A 162 -6.46 0.11 18.99
C PHE A 162 -6.48 -1.42 18.99
N ASP A 163 -7.39 -2.05 19.75
CA ASP A 163 -7.49 -3.50 19.82
C ASP A 163 -7.89 -4.12 18.47
N LEU A 164 -8.83 -3.49 17.76
CA LEU A 164 -9.27 -3.93 16.43
C LEU A 164 -8.16 -3.77 15.38
N MET A 165 -7.40 -2.68 15.45
CA MET A 165 -6.23 -2.49 14.58
C MET A 165 -5.17 -3.54 14.86
N ALA A 166 -4.82 -3.79 16.12
CA ALA A 166 -3.86 -4.83 16.47
C ALA A 166 -4.32 -6.21 15.98
N LEU A 167 -5.61 -6.51 16.08
CA LEU A 167 -6.21 -7.74 15.56
C LEU A 167 -6.16 -7.81 14.03
N PHE A 168 -6.39 -6.70 13.32
CA PHE A 168 -6.19 -6.66 11.87
C PHE A 168 -4.73 -6.98 11.50
N LEU A 169 -3.78 -6.29 12.13
CA LEU A 169 -2.34 -6.39 11.83
C LEU A 169 -1.73 -7.77 12.16
N THR A 170 -2.39 -8.58 13.00
CA THR A 170 -1.90 -9.90 13.45
C THR A 170 -2.86 -11.05 13.14
N GLY A 171 -4.01 -10.76 12.55
CA GLY A 171 -5.08 -11.73 12.31
C GLY A 171 -5.15 -12.17 10.85
N SER A 172 -6.10 -13.04 10.52
CA SER A 172 -6.29 -13.53 9.14
C SER A 172 -6.62 -12.42 8.14
N ALA A 173 -7.24 -11.32 8.59
CA ALA A 173 -7.64 -10.22 7.72
C ALA A 173 -6.44 -9.59 6.98
N GLN A 174 -5.28 -9.42 7.62
CA GLN A 174 -4.10 -8.92 6.90
C GLN A 174 -3.60 -9.94 5.88
N PHE A 175 -3.65 -11.23 6.20
CA PHE A 175 -3.20 -12.28 5.28
C PHE A 175 -4.06 -12.31 4.01
N GLU A 176 -5.39 -12.35 4.15
CA GLU A 176 -6.31 -12.39 3.01
C GLU A 176 -6.29 -11.08 2.20
N LYS A 177 -6.27 -9.93 2.87
CA LYS A 177 -6.44 -8.62 2.20
C LYS A 177 -5.15 -7.96 1.73
N LEU A 178 -4.01 -8.30 2.33
CA LEU A 178 -2.72 -7.70 2.00
C LEU A 178 -1.80 -8.75 1.38
N HIS A 179 -1.61 -9.89 2.04
CA HIS A 179 -0.62 -10.86 1.57
C HIS A 179 -1.08 -11.59 0.31
N GLU A 180 -2.23 -12.27 0.36
CA GLU A 180 -2.74 -13.04 -0.78
C GLU A 180 -3.21 -12.14 -1.93
N ALA A 181 -3.87 -11.03 -1.60
CA ALA A 181 -4.46 -10.14 -2.60
C ALA A 181 -3.43 -9.19 -3.26
N GLU A 182 -2.45 -8.70 -2.50
CA GLU A 182 -1.60 -7.58 -2.92
C GLU A 182 -0.10 -7.87 -2.76
N GLY A 183 0.29 -9.04 -2.25
CA GLY A 183 1.70 -9.41 -2.03
C GLY A 183 2.38 -8.60 -0.93
N ILE A 184 1.61 -7.99 -0.02
CA ILE A 184 2.10 -7.16 1.08
C ILE A 184 2.01 -7.96 2.39
N MET A 185 3.12 -8.11 3.11
CA MET A 185 3.16 -8.90 4.35
C MET A 185 3.47 -8.02 5.55
N ILE A 186 2.63 -8.08 6.58
CA ILE A 186 2.91 -7.46 7.87
C ILE A 186 3.70 -8.45 8.74
N GLN A 187 4.80 -7.98 9.32
CA GLN A 187 5.62 -8.79 10.23
C GLN A 187 4.99 -8.79 11.63
N GLU A 188 4.24 -9.82 11.99
CA GLU A 188 3.51 -9.89 13.27
C GLU A 188 4.40 -9.59 14.50
N GLY A 189 5.63 -10.13 14.52
CA GLY A 189 6.58 -9.90 15.61
C GLY A 189 7.09 -8.45 15.74
N SER A 190 6.85 -7.61 14.73
CA SER A 190 7.17 -6.18 14.77
C SER A 190 6.01 -5.31 15.28
N VAL A 191 4.81 -5.87 15.40
CA VAL A 191 3.61 -5.11 15.81
C VAL A 191 3.76 -4.69 17.27
N ASN A 192 3.89 -3.39 17.51
CA ASN A 192 4.06 -2.82 18.84
C ASN A 192 3.39 -1.45 18.95
N GLY A 193 3.15 -0.96 20.16
CA GLY A 193 2.49 0.34 20.29
C GLY A 193 2.21 0.79 21.71
N GLN A 194 1.72 2.03 21.80
CA GLN A 194 1.29 2.68 23.04
C GLN A 194 -0.22 2.91 22.99
N LYS A 195 -0.97 2.14 23.79
CA LYS A 195 -2.44 2.20 23.85
C LYS A 195 -2.98 3.41 24.61
N SER A 196 -2.20 4.00 25.52
CA SER A 196 -2.65 5.10 26.38
C SER A 196 -1.53 6.03 26.82
N GLY A 197 -1.87 7.17 27.43
CA GLY A 197 -0.88 8.15 27.89
C GLY A 197 -0.55 9.25 26.87
N ILE A 198 -1.18 9.23 25.69
CA ILE A 198 -1.04 10.26 24.65
C ILE A 198 -2.30 11.13 24.67
N TYR A 199 -2.11 12.44 24.77
CA TYR A 199 -3.19 13.41 24.83
C TYR A 199 -2.84 14.65 23.99
N ASN A 200 -3.85 15.26 23.37
CA ASN A 200 -3.75 16.57 22.75
C ASN A 200 -4.90 17.45 23.28
N TYR A 201 -4.60 18.71 23.62
CA TYR A 201 -5.55 19.68 24.17
C TYR A 201 -5.66 20.96 23.32
N ASP A 202 -4.98 21.02 22.18
CA ASP A 202 -4.78 22.25 21.40
C ASP A 202 -6.10 22.74 20.78
N PHE A 203 -7.06 21.83 20.54
CA PHE A 203 -8.32 22.10 19.85
C PHE A 203 -9.52 22.31 20.79
N GLY A 204 -9.28 22.81 22.01
CA GLY A 204 -10.34 23.18 22.96
C GLY A 204 -11.07 22.00 23.63
N GLN A 205 -10.60 20.77 23.41
CA GLN A 205 -11.13 19.55 24.02
C GLN A 205 -10.02 18.53 24.24
N ALA A 206 -10.23 17.59 25.16
CA ALA A 206 -9.29 16.50 25.39
C ALA A 206 -9.41 15.46 24.27
N LEU A 207 -8.32 15.26 23.51
CA LEU A 207 -8.19 14.19 22.55
C LEU A 207 -7.26 13.12 23.09
N HIS A 208 -7.68 11.87 23.00
CA HIS A 208 -6.95 10.70 23.45
C HIS A 208 -6.27 10.02 22.26
N GLY A 209 -4.95 9.89 22.33
CA GLY A 209 -4.12 9.27 21.31
C GLY A 209 -3.75 7.83 21.65
N ALA A 210 -3.53 7.00 20.64
CA ALA A 210 -2.73 5.79 20.72
C ALA A 210 -1.89 5.63 19.45
N VAL A 211 -0.82 4.86 19.53
CA VAL A 211 0.07 4.61 18.39
C VAL A 211 0.34 3.13 18.25
N LEU A 212 0.25 2.61 17.02
CA LEU A 212 0.70 1.28 16.63
C LEU A 212 1.80 1.41 15.58
N ARG A 213 2.74 0.49 15.56
CA ARG A 213 3.83 0.40 14.59
C ARG A 213 3.95 -1.03 14.11
N CYS A 214 4.32 -1.21 12.86
CA CYS A 214 4.64 -2.52 12.29
C CYS A 214 5.59 -2.36 11.10
N ASP A 215 6.40 -3.37 10.85
CA ASP A 215 7.15 -3.53 9.61
C ASP A 215 6.28 -4.23 8.57
N ILE A 216 6.34 -3.73 7.35
CA ILE A 216 5.63 -4.24 6.17
C ILE A 216 6.66 -4.57 5.10
N ASP A 217 6.62 -5.80 4.62
CA ASP A 217 7.43 -6.29 3.51
C ASP A 217 6.60 -6.33 2.22
N TYR A 218 7.22 -5.91 1.12
CA TYR A 218 6.63 -5.96 -0.22
C TYR A 218 7.74 -6.01 -1.28
N SER A 219 7.36 -6.26 -2.52
CA SER A 219 8.30 -6.25 -3.65
C SER A 219 8.04 -5.07 -4.57
N SER A 220 9.12 -4.44 -5.03
CA SER A 220 9.11 -3.48 -6.13
C SER A 220 9.85 -4.09 -7.32
N ARG A 221 9.33 -3.92 -8.53
CA ARG A 221 9.92 -4.43 -9.77
C ARG A 221 10.12 -3.32 -10.78
N GLN A 222 11.14 -3.45 -11.61
CA GLN A 222 11.32 -2.61 -12.79
C GLN A 222 11.54 -3.49 -14.00
N TYR A 223 10.73 -3.31 -15.03
CA TYR A 223 10.85 -4.00 -16.32
C TYR A 223 11.30 -3.04 -17.40
N VAL A 224 12.16 -3.52 -18.30
CA VAL A 224 12.60 -2.80 -19.48
C VAL A 224 12.27 -3.61 -20.72
N LEU A 225 11.43 -3.05 -21.59
CA LEU A 225 11.18 -3.62 -22.91
C LEU A 225 12.11 -2.96 -23.94
N ASP A 226 13.00 -3.76 -24.54
CA ASP A 226 13.83 -3.34 -25.67
C ASP A 226 13.28 -3.90 -27.00
N THR A 227 12.75 -2.99 -27.83
CA THR A 227 12.14 -3.34 -29.13
C THR A 227 13.13 -3.92 -30.16
N SER A 228 14.44 -3.89 -29.88
CA SER A 228 15.44 -4.52 -30.74
C SER A 228 15.52 -6.05 -30.60
N VAL A 229 14.97 -6.63 -29.51
CA VAL A 229 15.02 -8.07 -29.19
C VAL A 229 13.66 -8.77 -29.38
N ALA A 230 12.55 -8.01 -29.30
CA ALA A 230 11.21 -8.54 -29.09
C ALA A 230 10.48 -9.16 -30.32
N VAL A 231 11.12 -9.32 -31.47
CA VAL A 231 10.46 -9.88 -32.68
C VAL A 231 10.97 -11.29 -32.98
N GLY A 232 10.30 -12.31 -32.42
CA GLY A 232 10.28 -13.67 -32.99
C GLY A 232 11.02 -14.80 -32.27
N GLY A 233 11.32 -14.70 -30.97
CA GLY A 233 11.95 -15.80 -30.22
C GLY A 233 10.95 -16.57 -29.35
N THR A 234 10.92 -17.90 -29.47
CA THR A 234 10.37 -18.77 -28.41
C THR A 234 11.23 -18.59 -27.17
N ILE A 235 10.66 -18.04 -26.09
CA ILE A 235 11.38 -17.80 -24.84
C ILE A 235 11.66 -19.15 -24.17
N THR A 236 12.93 -19.40 -23.86
CA THR A 236 13.35 -20.55 -23.05
C THR A 236 13.76 -20.00 -21.70
N HIS A 237 12.93 -20.21 -20.67
CA HIS A 237 13.18 -19.68 -19.33
C HIS A 237 14.56 -20.11 -18.82
N SER A 238 15.45 -19.16 -18.56
CA SER A 238 16.67 -19.41 -17.80
C SER A 238 16.78 -18.45 -16.63
N ILE A 239 16.69 -18.98 -15.42
CA ILE A 239 16.98 -18.25 -14.19
C ILE A 239 18.50 -18.15 -14.10
N VAL A 240 19.03 -16.93 -13.97
CA VAL A 240 20.46 -16.70 -13.74
C VAL A 240 20.63 -16.05 -12.37
N ASP A 241 21.16 -16.81 -11.43
CA ASP A 241 21.57 -16.26 -10.13
C ASP A 241 22.74 -15.30 -10.32
N ILE A 242 22.58 -14.05 -9.90
CA ILE A 242 23.69 -13.08 -9.89
C ILE A 242 24.49 -13.33 -8.61
N THR A 243 25.56 -14.11 -8.72
CA THR A 243 26.59 -14.19 -7.67
C THR A 243 27.45 -12.93 -7.70
N THR A 244 27.36 -12.10 -6.66
CA THR A 244 28.31 -11.01 -6.35
C THR A 244 29.62 -11.55 -5.79
#